data_AF-E9RTF5-F1
#
_entry.id   AF-E9RTF5-F1
#
_cell.length_a   1.000
_cell.length_b   1.000
_cell.length_c   1.000
_cell.angle_alpha   90.00
_cell.angle_beta   90.00
_cell.angle_gamma   90.00
#
_symmetry.space_group_name_H-M   'P 1'
#
loop_
_entity.id
_entity.type
_entity.pdbx_description
1 polymer ?
#
loop_
_entity_poly.entity_id
_entity_poly.type
_entity_poly.pdbx_seq_one_letter_code
_entity_poly.pdbx_strand_id
1 'polypeptide(L)'
;MRDLQVYTDICLKEVEGAGIEYGKIEEFIVNTRAINRYGRCTRKPGGTFVIQISKYLLDERVPVNELKDTIIHEILHTCKDCFNHGNAWKNEADIMNKKIWI
;
A
#
# COMPACT_ATOMS: atom_id res chain seq x y z
N MET A 1 -3.25 -18.80 4.16
CA MET A 1 -3.61 -17.41 3.80
C MET A 1 -2.62 -16.52 4.53
N ARG A 2 -1.93 -15.67 3.80
CA ARG A 2 -0.93 -14.74 4.35
C ARG A 2 -1.57 -13.83 5.40
N ASP A 3 -0.81 -13.52 6.44
CA ASP A 3 -1.20 -12.57 7.47
C ASP A 3 -1.01 -11.14 6.96
N LEU A 4 -2.09 -10.37 6.84
CA LEU A 4 -2.02 -9.00 6.34
C LEU A 4 -1.07 -8.12 7.19
N GLN A 5 -1.09 -8.28 8.51
CA GLN A 5 -0.32 -7.42 9.42
C GLN A 5 1.19 -7.60 9.20
N VAL A 6 1.63 -8.85 9.01
CA VAL A 6 3.04 -9.17 8.73
C VAL A 6 3.52 -8.45 7.46
N TYR A 7 2.71 -8.49 6.40
CA TYR A 7 3.10 -7.87 5.13
C TYR A 7 2.97 -6.35 5.15
N THR A 8 2.02 -5.77 5.90
CA THR A 8 1.95 -4.32 6.07
C THR A 8 3.15 -3.79 6.84
N ASP A 9 3.60 -4.49 7.88
CA ASP A 9 4.80 -4.09 8.65
C ASP A 9 6.07 -4.16 7.80
N ILE A 10 6.18 -5.16 6.93
CA ILE A 10 7.29 -5.27 5.96
C ILE A 10 7.24 -4.09 4.98
N CYS A 11 6.09 -3.83 4.36
CA CYS A 11 5.96 -2.77 3.36
C CYS A 11 6.18 -1.38 3.95
N LEU A 12 5.71 -1.11 5.18
CA LEU A 12 5.97 0.15 5.88
C LEU A 12 7.47 0.36 6.07
N LYS A 13 8.21 -0.67 6.52
CA LYS A 13 9.68 -0.60 6.65
C LYS A 13 10.38 -0.40 5.32
N GLU A 14 9.86 -0.95 4.22
CA GLU A 14 10.43 -0.74 2.89
C GLU A 14 10.25 0.70 2.40
N VAL A 15 9.06 1.29 2.64
CA VAL A 15 8.77 2.70 2.34
C VAL A 15 9.65 3.63 3.20
N GLU A 16 9.76 3.37 4.50
CA GLU A 16 10.64 4.12 5.41
C GLU A 16 12.12 3.98 5.00
N GLY A 17 12.55 2.76 4.66
CA GLY A 17 13.90 2.46 4.19
C GLY A 17 14.21 3.04 2.81
N ALA A 18 13.21 3.50 2.07
CA ALA A 18 13.36 4.28 0.84
C ALA A 18 13.42 5.80 1.12
N GLY A 19 13.25 6.23 2.37
CA GLY A 19 13.23 7.64 2.77
C GLY A 19 11.91 8.34 2.44
N ILE A 20 10.83 7.59 2.22
CA ILE A 20 9.52 8.12 1.84
C ILE A 20 8.68 8.33 3.10
N GLU A 21 8.21 9.56 3.30
CA GLU A 21 7.26 9.88 4.37
C GLU A 21 5.82 9.61 3.91
N TYR A 22 5.06 8.90 4.73
CA TYR A 22 3.66 8.55 4.47
C TYR A 22 2.73 9.13 5.55
N GLY A 23 1.44 9.25 5.23
CA GLY A 23 0.44 9.84 6.12
C GLY A 23 0.05 8.92 7.28
N LYS A 24 -0.70 9.44 8.25
CA LYS A 24 -1.15 8.64 9.40
C LYS A 24 -2.21 7.61 8.98
N ILE A 25 -1.81 6.34 8.94
CA ILE A 25 -2.70 5.19 8.67
C ILE A 25 -3.30 4.71 10.00
N GLU A 26 -4.63 4.65 10.07
CA GLU A 26 -5.36 4.14 11.24
C GLU A 26 -5.41 2.61 11.26
N GLU A 27 -5.66 1.99 10.10
CA GLU A 27 -5.89 0.55 10.03
C GLU A 27 -5.67 0.01 8.61
N PHE A 28 -5.20 -1.24 8.54
CA PHE A 28 -5.21 -2.08 7.35
C PHE A 28 -6.29 -3.17 7.50
N ILE A 29 -7.19 -3.27 6.53
CA ILE A 29 -8.37 -4.13 6.60
C ILE A 29 -8.38 -5.12 5.44
N VAL A 30 -8.66 -6.39 5.72
CA VAL A 30 -8.93 -7.39 4.68
C VAL A 30 -10.34 -7.17 4.10
N ASN A 31 -10.41 -6.88 2.81
CA ASN A 31 -11.67 -6.79 2.08
C ASN A 31 -12.01 -8.11 1.39
N THR A 32 -13.00 -8.82 1.94
CA THR A 32 -13.47 -10.11 1.41
C THR A 32 -14.49 -9.99 0.27
N ARG A 33 -14.94 -8.76 -0.02
CA ARG A 33 -15.99 -8.45 -1.01
C ARG A 33 -15.46 -7.70 -2.24
N ALA A 34 -14.16 -7.41 -2.30
CA ALA A 34 -13.57 -6.73 -3.44
C ALA A 34 -13.54 -7.66 -4.66
N ILE A 35 -14.18 -7.23 -5.76
CA ILE A 35 -14.29 -8.02 -7.00
C ILE A 35 -13.42 -7.43 -8.12
N ASN A 36 -13.36 -6.09 -8.23
CA ASN A 36 -12.72 -5.38 -9.36
C ASN A 36 -11.52 -4.51 -8.94
N ARG A 37 -11.03 -4.64 -7.70
CA ARG A 37 -9.88 -3.87 -7.21
C ARG A 37 -9.09 -4.67 -6.19
N TYR A 38 -7.79 -4.48 -6.19
CA TYR A 38 -6.86 -5.18 -5.31
C TYR A 38 -6.60 -4.44 -3.99
N GLY A 39 -6.55 -3.11 -4.05
CA GLY A 39 -6.40 -2.22 -2.89
C GLY A 39 -7.42 -1.08 -2.90
N ARG A 40 -7.53 -0.38 -1.77
CA ARG A 40 -8.17 0.93 -1.68
C ARG A 40 -7.72 1.70 -0.44
N CYS A 41 -7.14 2.87 -0.66
CA CYS A 41 -6.90 3.88 0.35
C CYS A 41 -8.11 4.82 0.48
N THR A 42 -8.53 5.13 1.70
CA THR A 42 -9.63 6.06 2.00
C THR A 42 -9.15 7.08 3.03
N ARG A 43 -9.16 8.36 2.66
CA ARG A 43 -8.91 9.46 3.60
C ARG A 43 -10.16 9.75 4.42
N LYS A 44 -10.03 9.72 5.75
CA LYS A 44 -11.08 9.97 6.72
C LYS A 44 -11.17 11.48 7.03
N PRO A 45 -12.34 11.97 7.50
CA PRO A 45 -12.42 13.30 8.10
C PRO A 45 -11.41 13.38 9.27
N GLY A 46 -10.47 14.32 9.23
CA GLY A 46 -9.36 14.40 10.19
C GLY A 46 -7.98 14.12 9.58
N GLY A 47 -7.91 13.70 8.31
CA GLY A 47 -6.65 13.56 7.57
C GLY A 47 -5.92 12.24 7.79
N THR A 48 -6.53 11.28 8.48
CA THR A 48 -6.05 9.90 8.61
C THR A 48 -6.52 9.02 7.45
N PHE A 49 -5.90 7.86 7.30
CA PHE A 49 -6.16 6.94 6.19
C PHE A 49 -6.52 5.53 6.67
N VAL A 50 -7.44 4.88 5.95
CA VAL A 50 -7.74 3.46 6.11
C VAL A 50 -7.43 2.78 4.78
N ILE A 51 -6.65 1.71 4.83
CA ILE A 51 -6.25 0.94 3.64
C ILE A 51 -6.95 -0.41 3.66
N GLN A 52 -7.57 -0.78 2.54
CA GLN A 52 -8.21 -2.07 2.36
C GLN A 52 -7.45 -2.89 1.33
N ILE A 53 -7.15 -4.15 1.64
CA ILE A 53 -6.51 -5.10 0.73
C ILE A 53 -7.46 -6.26 0.43
N SER A 54 -7.62 -6.59 -0.84
CA SER A 54 -8.46 -7.71 -1.27
C SER A 54 -7.96 -9.02 -0.67
N LYS A 55 -8.87 -9.84 -0.11
CA LYS A 55 -8.56 -11.19 0.39
C LYS A 55 -7.88 -12.06 -0.68
N TYR A 56 -8.16 -11.81 -1.96
CA TYR A 56 -7.54 -12.51 -3.07
C TYR A 56 -6.01 -12.47 -3.00
N LEU A 57 -5.42 -11.32 -2.71
CA LEU A 57 -3.96 -11.16 -2.64
C LEU A 57 -3.30 -11.88 -1.46
N LEU A 58 -4.09 -12.25 -0.45
CA LEU A 58 -3.61 -13.01 0.71
C LEU A 58 -3.57 -14.52 0.45
N ASP A 59 -4.09 -14.98 -0.69
CA ASP A 59 -3.98 -16.38 -1.09
C ASP A 59 -2.53 -16.72 -1.45
N GLU A 60 -2.00 -17.79 -0.87
CA GLU A 60 -0.59 -18.20 -1.04
C GLU A 60 -0.22 -18.52 -2.50
N ARG A 61 -1.22 -18.81 -3.34
CA ARG A 61 -1.03 -19.05 -4.78
C ARG A 61 -0.78 -17.75 -5.56
N VAL A 62 -1.20 -16.60 -5.04
CA VAL A 62 -0.89 -15.30 -5.65
C VAL A 62 0.58 -14.97 -5.36
N PRO A 63 1.36 -14.51 -6.36
CA PRO A 63 2.72 -14.06 -6.14
C PRO A 63 2.82 -13.02 -5.02
N VAL A 64 3.75 -13.23 -4.10
CA VAL A 64 3.90 -12.35 -2.92
C VAL A 64 4.20 -10.89 -3.30
N ASN A 65 4.86 -10.67 -4.44
CA ASN A 65 5.14 -9.33 -4.94
C ASN A 65 3.85 -8.58 -5.31
N GLU A 66 2.83 -9.23 -5.87
CA GLU A 66 1.55 -8.56 -6.17
C GLU A 66 0.86 -8.04 -4.90
N LEU A 67 0.95 -8.79 -3.80
CA LEU A 67 0.47 -8.35 -2.49
C LEU A 67 1.25 -7.13 -1.99
N LYS A 68 2.59 -7.21 -2.01
CA LYS A 68 3.46 -6.13 -1.55
C LYS A 68 3.30 -4.86 -2.38
N ASP A 69 3.30 -4.98 -3.70
CA ASP A 69 3.14 -3.87 -4.65
C ASP A 69 1.80 -3.17 -4.41
N THR A 70 0.74 -3.94 -4.18
CA THR A 70 -0.58 -3.35 -3.86
C THR A 70 -0.56 -2.65 -2.51
N ILE A 71 0.04 -3.23 -1.46
CA ILE A 71 0.14 -2.57 -0.15
C ILE A 71 0.92 -1.25 -0.28
N ILE A 72 2.09 -1.27 -0.92
CA ILE A 72 2.94 -0.09 -1.14
C ILE A 72 2.17 0.97 -1.95
N HIS A 73 1.48 0.57 -3.03
CA HIS A 73 0.64 1.46 -3.83
C HIS A 73 -0.36 2.25 -2.97
N GLU A 74 -1.08 1.55 -2.08
CA GLU A 74 -2.06 2.18 -1.20
C GLU A 74 -1.42 3.03 -0.09
N ILE A 75 -0.21 2.66 0.40
CA ILE A 75 0.58 3.50 1.32
C ILE A 75 0.99 4.80 0.63
N LEU A 76 1.46 4.74 -0.62
CA LEU A 76 1.88 5.92 -1.38
C LEU A 76 0.73 6.92 -1.59
N HIS A 77 -0.53 6.46 -1.62
CA HIS A 77 -1.68 7.36 -1.64
C HIS A 77 -1.84 8.22 -0.38
N THR A 78 -1.16 7.86 0.71
CA THR A 78 -1.15 8.64 1.95
C THR A 78 -0.05 9.69 1.99
N CYS A 79 0.95 9.61 1.10
CA CYS A 79 2.03 10.57 0.99
C CYS A 79 1.49 11.96 0.59
N LYS A 80 2.23 13.00 0.96
CA LYS A 80 1.85 14.38 0.66
C LYS A 80 1.66 14.57 -0.86
N ASP A 81 0.54 15.15 -1.25
CA ASP A 81 0.16 15.41 -2.64
C ASP A 81 0.07 14.14 -3.55
N CYS A 82 0.03 12.95 -2.94
CA CYS A 82 0.02 11.66 -3.65
C CYS A 82 -1.34 10.93 -3.65
N PHE A 83 -2.40 11.57 -3.14
CA PHE A 83 -3.72 10.93 -3.06
C PHE A 83 -4.30 10.50 -4.41
N ASN A 84 -3.80 11.12 -5.48
CA ASN A 84 -4.06 10.81 -6.88
C ASN A 84 -2.73 10.49 -7.57
N HIS A 85 -2.77 9.72 -8.68
CA HIS A 85 -1.58 9.29 -9.46
C HIS A 85 -0.92 10.43 -10.27
N GLY A 86 -0.83 11.63 -9.69
CA GLY A 86 -0.13 12.78 -10.24
C GLY A 86 1.40 12.67 -10.09
N ASN A 87 2.11 13.76 -10.36
CA ASN A 87 3.58 13.76 -10.39
C ASN A 87 4.21 13.38 -9.04
N ALA A 88 3.67 13.85 -7.91
CA ALA A 88 4.19 13.50 -6.59
C ALA A 88 4.12 11.98 -6.37
N TRP A 89 2.96 11.36 -6.61
CA TRP A 89 2.80 9.92 -6.47
C TRP A 89 3.74 9.14 -7.40
N LYS A 90 3.90 9.59 -8.65
CA LYS A 90 4.81 8.96 -9.61
C LYS A 90 6.26 9.01 -9.16
N ASN A 91 6.70 10.13 -8.57
CA ASN A 91 8.05 10.26 -8.04
C ASN A 91 8.30 9.22 -6.93
N GLU A 92 7.38 9.10 -5.97
CA GLU A 92 7.49 8.12 -4.89
C GLU A 92 7.45 6.67 -5.42
N ALA A 93 6.57 6.39 -6.38
CA ALA A 93 6.49 5.09 -7.04
C ALA A 93 7.79 4.75 -7.79
N ASP A 94 8.41 5.72 -8.46
CA ASP A 94 9.68 5.53 -9.16
C ASP A 94 10.84 5.24 -8.19
N ILE A 95 10.83 5.85 -7.00
CA ILE A 95 11.80 5.53 -5.94
C ILE A 95 11.64 4.08 -5.49
N MET A 96 10.40 3.65 -5.20
CA MET A 96 10.12 2.27 -4.81
C MET A 96 10.50 1.28 -5.91
N ASN A 97 10.16 1.56 -7.17
CA ASN A 97 10.51 0.73 -8.31
C ASN A 97 12.03 0.56 -8.46
N LYS A 98 12.81 1.61 -8.26
CA LYS A 98 14.28 1.52 -8.33
C LYS A 98 14.89 0.67 -7.21
N LYS A 99 14.21 0.53 -6.07
CA LYS A 99 14.64 -0.30 -4.94
C LYS A 99 14.19 -1.76 -5.03
N ILE A 100 13.08 -2.05 -5.69
CA ILE A 100 12.54 -3.41 -5.79
C ILE A 100 13.37 -4.31 -6.74
N TRP A 101 14.27 -3.73 -7.55
CA TRP A 101 15.15 -4.45 -8.50
C TRP A 101 16.66 -4.38 -8.18
N ILE A 102 17.04 -4.27 -6.90
CA ILE A 102 18.45 -4.38 -6.47
C ILE A 102 18.65 -5.52 -5.48
#